data_AF-A0AB72WXZ1-F1
#
_entry.id   AF-A0AB72WXZ1-F1
#
_cell.length_a   1.000
_cell.length_b   1.000
_cell.length_c   1.000
_cell.angle_alpha   90.00
_cell.angle_beta   90.00
_cell.angle_gamma   90.00
#
_symmetry.space_group_name_H-M   'P 1'
#
loop_
_entity.id
_entity.type
_entity.pdbx_description
1 polymer ?
#
loop_
_entity_poly.entity_id
_entity_poly.type
_entity_poly.pdbx_seq_one_letter_code
_entity_poly.pdbx_strand_id
1 'polypeptide(L)'
;MTEAEKTTALTLPERAAIALGTAKHEANLLALAKKHADIVEIKNPAGREQCHGAMMTLANARIAISKAGKEARDDATKFSKAVIEEEKRLISIIEPEEDRLRGLRDAWDAEREREKQAKAEAEKCRIAALQERIAEIRGAVAAAATCKPDLVLEHIGDIERMVIDASFEEFQGQAQLAKDETLDKLREIHAQAVAREEEAARMAAEREELDRLRREEAERQAQAAAARAEEERRLAAERETQEAQLRAEREAHERQLASERAEADRIAREKLAAEEAELRAQREAQEAEARRLAEARAQLEHQQREAEEQRKREEAQRAAAAQAADEQLRSAAHLLLAACKAALAEGPDMFCAAQLRAAIDAAEVVDAEMPKAA
;
A
#
# COMPACT_ATOMS: atom_id res chain seq x y z
N MET A 1 -116.24 6.32 -8.91
CA MET A 1 -117.32 6.32 -9.91
C MET A 1 -116.91 7.24 -11.03
N THR A 2 -116.88 6.75 -12.26
CA THR A 2 -116.98 7.54 -13.49
C THR A 2 -117.47 6.57 -14.57
N GLU A 3 -118.57 6.90 -15.23
CA GLU A 3 -119.15 6.05 -16.27
C GLU A 3 -118.26 6.04 -17.51
N ALA A 4 -118.02 4.84 -18.05
CA ALA A 4 -117.43 4.70 -19.37
C ALA A 4 -118.52 4.97 -20.42
N GLU A 5 -118.75 6.26 -20.73
CA GLU A 5 -119.57 6.66 -21.87
C GLU A 5 -118.99 6.07 -23.16
N LYS A 6 -119.62 5.00 -23.65
CA LYS A 6 -119.30 4.42 -24.96
C LYS A 6 -119.84 5.32 -26.06
N THR A 7 -119.18 6.44 -26.31
CA THR A 7 -119.43 7.26 -27.49
C THR A 7 -119.16 6.41 -28.74
N THR A 8 -120.19 6.16 -29.55
CA THR A 8 -120.05 5.43 -30.82
C THR A 8 -119.26 6.30 -31.81
N ALA A 9 -117.93 6.17 -31.77
CA ALA A 9 -117.04 6.92 -32.62
C ALA A 9 -117.20 6.49 -34.08
N LEU A 10 -117.71 7.41 -34.91
CA LEU A 10 -117.79 7.23 -36.36
C LEU A 10 -116.39 6.95 -36.93
N THR A 11 -116.27 5.86 -37.68
CA THR A 11 -115.05 5.50 -38.38
C THR A 11 -114.71 6.55 -39.44
N LEU A 12 -113.43 6.61 -39.87
CA LEU A 12 -113.01 7.57 -40.91
C LEU A 12 -113.82 7.44 -42.22
N PRO A 13 -114.16 6.23 -42.73
CA PRO A 13 -115.06 6.07 -43.87
C PRO A 13 -116.47 6.63 -43.64
N GLU A 14 -117.07 6.43 -42.45
CA GLU A 14 -118.40 6.96 -42.13
C GLU A 14 -118.40 8.49 -42.06
N ARG A 15 -117.36 9.08 -41.46
CA ARG A 15 -117.15 10.55 -41.46
C ARG A 15 -117.02 11.10 -42.88
N ALA A 16 -116.29 10.40 -43.76
CA ALA A 16 -116.16 10.78 -45.16
C ALA A 16 -117.50 10.66 -45.93
N ALA A 17 -118.27 9.60 -45.68
CA ALA A 17 -119.59 9.40 -46.28
C ALA A 17 -120.61 10.46 -45.85
N ILE A 18 -120.55 10.90 -44.58
CA ILE A 18 -121.35 12.02 -44.08
C ILE A 18 -120.92 13.34 -44.73
N ALA A 19 -119.62 13.62 -44.81
CA ALA A 19 -119.09 14.86 -45.41
C ALA A 19 -119.41 14.99 -46.91
N LEU A 20 -119.45 13.88 -47.65
CA LEU A 20 -119.87 13.84 -49.05
C LEU A 20 -121.40 13.71 -49.25
N GLY A 21 -122.17 13.56 -48.16
CA GLY A 21 -123.61 13.36 -48.21
C GLY A 21 -124.04 12.08 -48.95
N THR A 22 -123.18 11.05 -48.98
CA THR A 22 -123.34 9.84 -49.83
C THR A 22 -124.74 9.25 -49.73
N ALA A 23 -125.22 9.02 -48.50
CA ALA A 23 -126.56 8.44 -48.24
C ALA A 23 -127.75 9.26 -48.80
N LYS A 24 -127.57 10.56 -49.08
CA LYS A 24 -128.60 11.44 -49.69
C LYS A 24 -128.46 11.57 -51.20
N HIS A 25 -127.25 11.41 -51.73
CA HIS A 25 -126.94 11.73 -53.13
C HIS A 25 -126.72 10.48 -54.00
N GLU A 26 -126.28 9.35 -53.45
CA GLU A 26 -125.97 8.13 -54.20
C GLU A 26 -127.14 7.63 -55.06
N ALA A 27 -128.33 7.46 -54.47
CA ALA A 27 -129.53 7.04 -55.20
C ALA A 27 -129.90 8.03 -56.34
N ASN A 28 -129.73 9.33 -56.09
CA ASN A 28 -129.99 10.39 -57.08
C ASN A 28 -128.96 10.39 -58.22
N LEU A 29 -127.68 10.14 -57.92
CA LEU A 29 -126.60 10.02 -58.90
C LEU A 29 -126.76 8.75 -59.76
N LEU A 30 -127.13 7.63 -59.16
CA LEU A 30 -127.44 6.38 -59.87
C LEU A 30 -128.66 6.54 -60.78
N ALA A 31 -129.72 7.23 -60.32
CA ALA A 31 -130.88 7.55 -61.14
C ALA A 31 -130.52 8.50 -62.30
N LEU A 32 -129.71 9.53 -62.06
CA LEU A 32 -129.25 10.48 -63.07
C LEU A 32 -128.38 9.81 -64.15
N ALA A 33 -127.50 8.88 -63.76
CA ALA A 33 -126.70 8.09 -64.70
C ALA A 33 -127.57 7.20 -65.60
N LYS A 34 -128.61 6.56 -65.04
CA LYS A 34 -129.56 5.72 -65.79
C LYS A 34 -130.50 6.53 -66.70
N LYS A 35 -130.88 7.75 -66.30
CA LYS A 35 -131.85 8.62 -67.02
C LYS A 35 -131.48 8.90 -68.48
N HIS A 36 -130.20 8.78 -68.84
CA HIS A 36 -129.69 9.10 -70.18
C HIS A 36 -129.19 7.87 -70.95
N ALA A 37 -129.46 6.65 -70.45
CA ALA A 37 -128.98 5.40 -71.06
C ALA A 37 -129.58 5.13 -72.45
N ASP A 38 -130.77 5.65 -72.75
CA ASP A 38 -131.44 5.46 -74.05
C ASP A 38 -130.83 6.28 -75.19
N ILE A 39 -129.88 7.19 -74.90
CA ILE A 39 -129.17 8.00 -75.90
C ILE A 39 -128.00 7.19 -76.48
N VAL A 40 -128.34 6.25 -77.39
CA VAL A 40 -127.35 5.33 -78.00
C VAL A 40 -126.70 5.90 -79.28
N GLU A 41 -127.41 6.74 -80.04
CA GLU A 41 -126.94 7.29 -81.32
C GLU A 41 -127.56 8.67 -81.63
N ILE A 42 -126.82 9.53 -82.34
CA ILE A 42 -127.26 10.88 -82.72
C ILE A 42 -127.69 10.90 -84.20
N LYS A 43 -129.00 11.00 -84.44
CA LYS A 43 -129.58 11.00 -85.81
C LYS A 43 -129.89 12.38 -86.38
N ASN A 44 -129.93 13.43 -85.56
CA ASN A 44 -130.30 14.79 -85.98
C ASN A 44 -129.73 15.86 -85.00
N PRO A 45 -129.80 17.16 -85.34
CA PRO A 45 -129.27 18.22 -84.47
C PRO A 45 -129.91 18.29 -83.08
N ALA A 46 -131.20 17.95 -82.94
CA ALA A 46 -131.88 17.93 -81.64
C ALA A 46 -131.31 16.84 -80.70
N GLY A 47 -131.02 15.65 -81.24
CA GLY A 47 -130.38 14.56 -80.49
C GLY A 47 -128.95 14.90 -80.05
N ARG A 48 -128.22 15.70 -80.84
CA ARG A 48 -126.90 16.24 -80.42
C ARG A 48 -127.06 17.12 -79.19
N GLU A 49 -128.06 18.01 -79.18
CA GLU A 49 -128.26 18.93 -78.08
C GLU A 49 -128.80 18.24 -76.82
N GLN A 50 -129.66 17.24 -76.97
CA GLN A 50 -130.08 16.36 -75.87
C GLN A 50 -128.88 15.60 -75.26
N CYS A 51 -128.00 15.06 -76.09
CA CYS A 51 -126.75 14.41 -75.65
C CYS A 51 -125.81 15.40 -74.94
N HIS A 52 -125.67 16.62 -75.47
CA HIS A 52 -124.87 17.68 -74.86
C HIS A 52 -125.41 18.10 -73.49
N GLY A 53 -126.72 18.31 -73.35
CA GLY A 53 -127.37 18.62 -72.08
C GLY A 53 -127.25 17.49 -71.04
N ALA A 54 -127.40 16.24 -71.47
CA ALA A 54 -127.18 15.06 -70.62
C ALA A 54 -125.72 14.99 -70.11
N MET A 55 -124.74 15.14 -71.02
CA MET A 55 -123.32 15.19 -70.68
C MET A 55 -123.01 16.33 -69.71
N MET A 56 -123.52 17.54 -69.94
CA MET A 56 -123.31 18.69 -69.06
C MET A 56 -123.92 18.46 -67.68
N THR A 57 -125.10 17.83 -67.60
CA THR A 57 -125.74 17.50 -66.31
C THR A 57 -124.90 16.51 -65.51
N LEU A 58 -124.38 15.45 -66.14
CA LEU A 58 -123.48 14.48 -65.51
C LEU A 58 -122.11 15.09 -65.13
N ALA A 59 -121.56 15.94 -66.00
CA ALA A 59 -120.30 16.64 -65.75
C ALA A 59 -120.41 17.59 -64.56
N ASN A 60 -121.51 18.35 -64.45
CA ASN A 60 -121.80 19.23 -63.32
C ASN A 60 -121.95 18.45 -62.02
N ALA A 61 -122.64 17.30 -62.03
CA ALA A 61 -122.74 16.42 -60.86
C ALA A 61 -121.35 15.91 -60.42
N ARG A 62 -120.49 15.48 -61.35
CA ARG A 62 -119.10 15.08 -61.05
C ARG A 62 -118.28 16.23 -60.46
N ILE A 63 -118.41 17.44 -61.01
CA ILE A 63 -117.71 18.64 -60.52
C ILE A 63 -118.18 18.98 -59.10
N ALA A 64 -119.48 18.88 -58.81
CA ALA A 64 -120.04 19.11 -57.47
C ALA A 64 -119.46 18.14 -56.43
N ILE A 65 -119.36 16.84 -56.75
CA ILE A 65 -118.75 15.84 -55.86
C ILE A 65 -117.26 16.15 -55.62
N SER A 66 -116.52 16.48 -56.68
CA SER A 66 -115.10 16.84 -56.58
C SER A 66 -114.89 18.09 -55.71
N LYS A 67 -115.76 19.10 -55.87
CA LYS A 67 -115.76 20.32 -55.06
C LYS A 67 -116.08 20.02 -53.60
N ALA A 68 -117.15 19.28 -53.30
CA ALA A 68 -117.51 18.90 -51.93
C ALA A 68 -116.39 18.08 -51.25
N GLY A 69 -115.76 17.16 -51.98
CA GLY A 69 -114.61 16.39 -51.48
C GLY A 69 -113.36 17.23 -51.24
N LYS A 70 -113.15 18.31 -52.01
CA LYS A 70 -112.09 19.29 -51.73
C LYS A 70 -112.43 20.11 -50.48
N GLU A 71 -113.63 20.68 -50.42
CA GLU A 71 -114.10 21.52 -49.31
C GLU A 71 -114.05 20.76 -47.97
N ALA A 72 -114.45 19.49 -47.93
CA ALA A 72 -114.36 18.63 -46.75
C ALA A 72 -112.91 18.37 -46.28
N ARG A 73 -111.95 18.23 -47.22
CA ARG A 73 -110.51 18.08 -46.86
C ARG A 73 -109.89 19.39 -46.42
N ASP A 74 -110.25 20.50 -47.07
CA ASP A 74 -109.79 21.84 -46.71
C ASP A 74 -110.29 22.22 -45.31
N ASP A 75 -111.54 21.86 -44.96
CA ASP A 75 -112.12 22.04 -43.63
C ASP A 75 -111.44 21.16 -42.57
N ALA A 76 -111.28 19.85 -42.83
CA ALA A 76 -110.54 18.96 -41.94
C ALA A 76 -109.09 19.42 -41.68
N THR A 77 -108.45 20.02 -42.69
CA THR A 77 -107.10 20.61 -42.57
C THR A 77 -107.12 21.88 -41.70
N LYS A 78 -108.14 22.73 -41.82
CA LYS A 78 -108.32 23.90 -40.94
C LYS A 78 -108.57 23.47 -39.50
N PHE A 79 -109.43 22.48 -39.29
CA PHE A 79 -109.71 21.92 -37.96
C PHE A 79 -108.43 21.35 -37.30
N SER A 80 -107.65 20.54 -38.03
CA SER A 80 -106.38 20.01 -37.54
C SER A 80 -105.41 21.13 -37.11
N LYS A 81 -105.27 22.19 -37.92
CA LYS A 81 -104.46 23.37 -37.55
C LYS A 81 -105.01 24.10 -36.32
N ALA A 82 -106.32 24.26 -36.20
CA ALA A 82 -106.94 24.90 -35.04
C ALA A 82 -106.71 24.10 -33.74
N VAL A 83 -106.74 22.76 -33.81
CA VAL A 83 -106.39 21.90 -32.67
C VAL A 83 -104.93 22.07 -32.26
N ILE A 84 -104.00 22.11 -33.21
CA ILE A 84 -102.55 22.31 -32.93
C ILE A 84 -102.28 23.69 -32.29
N GLU A 85 -102.94 24.75 -32.75
CA GLU A 85 -102.77 26.08 -32.15
C GLU A 85 -103.41 26.18 -30.76
N GLU A 86 -104.55 25.53 -30.51
CA GLU A 86 -105.15 25.46 -29.17
C GLU A 86 -104.31 24.59 -28.22
N GLU A 87 -103.75 23.47 -28.70
CA GLU A 87 -102.79 22.65 -27.95
C GLU A 87 -101.58 23.48 -27.48
N LYS A 88 -100.95 24.23 -28.40
CA LYS A 88 -99.87 25.18 -28.04
C LYS A 88 -100.33 26.24 -27.05
N ARG A 89 -101.56 26.77 -27.20
CA ARG A 89 -102.11 27.75 -26.27
C ARG A 89 -102.27 27.16 -24.87
N LEU A 90 -102.75 25.93 -24.75
CA LEU A 90 -102.89 25.23 -23.47
C LEU A 90 -101.53 24.87 -22.85
N ILE A 91 -100.57 24.41 -23.64
CA ILE A 91 -99.19 24.15 -23.19
C ILE A 91 -98.55 25.45 -22.66
N SER A 92 -98.62 26.55 -23.42
CA SER A 92 -98.01 27.83 -23.02
C SER A 92 -98.62 28.50 -21.78
N ILE A 93 -99.79 28.03 -21.31
CA ILE A 93 -100.36 28.43 -20.02
C ILE A 93 -99.71 27.67 -18.85
N ILE A 94 -99.33 26.40 -19.06
CA ILE A 94 -98.86 25.49 -18.00
C ILE A 94 -97.34 25.41 -17.94
N GLU A 95 -96.66 25.36 -19.09
CA GLU A 95 -95.20 25.20 -19.21
C GLU A 95 -94.40 26.23 -18.39
N PRO A 96 -94.70 27.55 -18.40
CA PRO A 96 -93.96 28.52 -17.59
C PRO A 96 -94.09 28.31 -16.08
N GLU A 97 -95.23 27.78 -15.62
CA GLU A 97 -95.45 27.48 -14.20
C GLU A 97 -94.79 26.15 -13.81
N GLU A 98 -94.79 25.14 -14.70
CA GLU A 98 -94.03 23.91 -14.49
C GLU A 98 -92.53 24.21 -14.38
N ASP A 99 -91.97 24.99 -15.30
CA ASP A 99 -90.56 25.38 -15.27
C ASP A 99 -90.22 26.23 -14.04
N ARG A 100 -91.11 27.13 -13.60
CA ARG A 100 -90.95 27.89 -12.36
C ARG A 100 -90.92 26.97 -11.13
N LEU A 101 -91.82 26.00 -11.04
CA LEU A 101 -91.88 25.04 -9.94
C LEU A 101 -90.68 24.09 -9.95
N ARG A 102 -90.24 23.64 -11.13
CA ARG A 102 -89.04 22.83 -11.33
C ARG A 102 -87.80 23.58 -10.84
N GLY A 103 -87.63 24.83 -11.27
CA GLY A 103 -86.53 25.70 -10.84
C GLY A 103 -86.51 25.96 -9.33
N LEU A 104 -87.68 26.13 -8.69
CA LEU A 104 -87.77 26.28 -7.23
C LEU A 104 -87.36 25.02 -6.47
N ARG A 105 -87.79 23.83 -6.94
CA ARG A 105 -87.36 22.54 -6.37
C ARG A 105 -85.85 22.38 -6.51
N ASP A 106 -85.34 22.54 -7.72
CA ASP A 106 -83.93 22.27 -8.02
C ASP A 106 -83.00 23.24 -7.27
N ALA A 107 -83.41 24.50 -7.09
CA ALA A 107 -82.69 25.47 -6.26
C ALA A 107 -82.71 25.11 -4.76
N TRP A 108 -83.84 24.63 -4.24
CA TRP A 108 -83.95 24.18 -2.86
C TRP A 108 -83.07 22.95 -2.58
N ASP A 109 -83.13 21.95 -3.45
CA ASP A 109 -82.35 20.72 -3.32
C ASP A 109 -80.84 21.00 -3.44
N ALA A 110 -80.43 21.89 -4.35
CA ALA A 110 -79.05 22.35 -4.48
C ALA A 110 -78.55 23.05 -3.20
N GLU A 111 -79.37 23.89 -2.57
CA GLU A 111 -78.98 24.58 -1.33
C GLU A 111 -78.92 23.65 -0.12
N ARG A 112 -79.84 22.66 -0.03
CA ARG A 112 -79.77 21.59 0.99
C ARG A 112 -78.49 20.76 0.85
N GLU A 113 -78.11 20.39 -0.38
CA GLU A 113 -76.90 19.60 -0.61
C GLU A 113 -75.62 20.43 -0.39
N ARG A 114 -75.60 21.72 -0.76
CA ARG A 114 -74.51 22.65 -0.38
C ARG A 114 -74.35 22.78 1.13
N GLU A 115 -75.43 22.99 1.88
CA GLU A 115 -75.36 23.03 3.35
C GLU A 115 -74.80 21.74 3.94
N LYS A 116 -75.21 20.59 3.40
CA LYS A 116 -74.75 19.27 3.84
C LYS A 116 -73.28 19.03 3.51
N GLN A 117 -72.83 19.45 2.33
CA GLN A 117 -71.42 19.40 1.94
C GLN A 117 -70.57 20.34 2.80
N ALA A 118 -70.99 21.60 3.00
CA ALA A 118 -70.30 22.56 3.86
C ALA A 118 -70.21 22.07 5.33
N LYS A 119 -71.27 21.44 5.87
CA LYS A 119 -71.23 20.81 7.20
C LYS A 119 -70.26 19.63 7.25
N ALA A 120 -70.24 18.77 6.22
CA ALA A 120 -69.31 17.65 6.14
C ALA A 120 -67.85 18.08 5.93
N GLU A 121 -67.61 19.17 5.22
CA GLU A 121 -66.28 19.77 5.04
C GLU A 121 -65.80 20.46 6.31
N ALA A 122 -66.65 21.26 6.98
CA ALA A 122 -66.34 21.86 8.26
C ALA A 122 -65.99 20.80 9.32
N GLU A 123 -66.73 19.68 9.36
CA GLU A 123 -66.45 18.56 10.26
C GLU A 123 -65.14 17.84 9.91
N LYS A 124 -64.86 17.59 8.62
CA LYS A 124 -63.55 17.07 8.18
C LYS A 124 -62.40 17.99 8.59
N CYS A 125 -62.56 19.31 8.43
CA CYS A 125 -61.56 20.29 8.83
C CYS A 125 -61.37 20.33 10.34
N ARG A 126 -62.45 20.23 11.15
CA ARG A 126 -62.38 20.09 12.61
C ARG A 126 -61.56 18.86 13.01
N ILE A 127 -61.94 17.69 12.50
CA ILE A 127 -61.25 16.42 12.79
C ILE A 127 -59.78 16.48 12.34
N ALA A 128 -59.50 17.04 11.15
CA ALA A 128 -58.13 17.19 10.66
C ALA A 128 -57.27 18.09 11.56
N ALA A 129 -57.78 19.24 11.99
CA ALA A 129 -57.07 20.15 12.90
C ALA A 129 -56.81 19.53 14.28
N LEU A 130 -57.75 18.72 14.80
CA LEU A 130 -57.55 17.97 16.05
C LEU A 130 -56.49 16.87 15.89
N GLN A 131 -56.50 16.15 14.77
CA GLN A 131 -55.49 15.11 14.46
C GLN A 131 -54.11 15.71 14.20
N GLU A 132 -54.02 16.89 13.56
CA GLU A 132 -52.78 17.62 13.34
C GLU A 132 -52.12 18.04 14.67
N ARG A 133 -52.89 18.63 15.61
CA ARG A 133 -52.41 18.93 16.97
C ARG A 133 -51.89 17.69 17.72
N ILE A 134 -52.48 16.51 17.49
CA ILE A 134 -52.01 15.24 18.07
C ILE A 134 -50.75 14.74 17.36
N ALA A 135 -50.62 14.97 16.06
CA ALA A 135 -49.42 14.64 15.29
C ALA A 135 -48.24 15.55 15.68
N GLU A 136 -48.47 16.84 15.96
CA GLU A 136 -47.45 17.78 16.48
C GLU A 136 -46.83 17.27 17.78
N ILE A 137 -47.65 16.82 18.74
CA ILE A 137 -47.19 16.21 20.00
C ILE A 137 -46.23 15.05 19.71
N ARG A 138 -46.66 14.09 18.87
CA ARG A 138 -45.82 12.93 18.47
C ARG A 138 -44.55 13.34 17.71
N GLY A 139 -44.62 14.45 16.95
CA GLY A 139 -43.52 14.98 16.14
C GLY A 139 -42.32 15.45 16.96
N ALA A 140 -42.52 15.86 18.22
CA ALA A 140 -41.46 16.32 19.11
C ALA A 140 -40.34 15.27 19.31
N VAL A 141 -40.67 13.97 19.29
CA VAL A 141 -39.70 12.88 19.35
C VAL A 141 -38.68 12.96 18.20
N ALA A 142 -39.14 13.26 16.98
CA ALA A 142 -38.29 13.33 15.80
C ALA A 142 -37.39 14.57 15.83
N ALA A 143 -37.88 15.70 16.35
CA ALA A 143 -37.07 16.91 16.54
C ALA A 143 -35.95 16.70 17.58
N ALA A 144 -36.27 16.01 18.69
CA ALA A 144 -35.33 15.79 19.78
C ALA A 144 -34.24 14.73 19.50
N ALA A 145 -34.44 13.81 18.54
CA ALA A 145 -33.63 12.60 18.37
C ALA A 145 -32.11 12.81 18.20
N THR A 146 -31.69 13.96 17.65
CA THR A 146 -30.28 14.34 17.43
C THR A 146 -29.83 15.55 18.25
N CYS A 147 -30.67 16.03 19.18
CA CYS A 147 -30.39 17.20 20.00
C CYS A 147 -29.45 16.89 21.17
N LYS A 148 -28.81 17.94 21.72
CA LYS A 148 -28.06 17.87 22.98
C LYS A 148 -29.00 17.69 24.18
N PRO A 149 -28.55 17.12 25.31
CA PRO A 149 -29.38 16.88 26.49
C PRO A 149 -30.25 18.06 26.92
N ASP A 150 -29.67 19.25 27.06
CA ASP A 150 -30.38 20.46 27.52
C ASP A 150 -31.57 20.83 26.62
N LEU A 151 -31.42 20.66 25.30
CA LEU A 151 -32.49 20.94 24.31
C LEU A 151 -33.55 19.82 24.29
N VAL A 152 -33.17 18.59 24.62
CA VAL A 152 -34.17 17.51 24.84
C VAL A 152 -34.98 17.79 26.12
N LEU A 153 -34.36 18.34 27.18
CA LEU A 153 -35.09 18.78 28.38
C LEU A 153 -36.06 19.94 28.09
N GLU A 154 -35.68 20.88 27.21
CA GLU A 154 -36.58 21.94 26.76
C GLU A 154 -37.82 21.35 26.06
N HIS A 155 -37.64 20.42 25.12
CA HIS A 155 -38.73 19.71 24.46
C HIS A 155 -39.60 18.88 25.42
N ILE A 156 -39.01 18.22 26.43
CA ILE A 156 -39.77 17.56 27.49
C ILE A 156 -40.64 18.58 28.22
N GLY A 157 -40.06 19.71 28.63
CA GLY A 157 -40.77 20.77 29.32
C GLY A 157 -41.91 21.39 28.51
N ASP A 158 -41.73 21.56 27.19
CA ASP A 158 -42.80 22.03 26.29
C ASP A 158 -43.98 21.05 26.26
N ILE A 159 -43.72 19.76 26.03
CA ILE A 159 -44.77 18.74 25.99
C ILE A 159 -45.43 18.58 27.37
N GLU A 160 -44.67 18.65 28.48
CA GLU A 160 -45.23 18.65 29.84
C GLU A 160 -46.18 19.83 30.06
N ARG A 161 -45.85 21.03 29.56
CA ARG A 161 -46.70 22.24 29.60
C ARG A 161 -47.97 22.15 28.74
N MET A 162 -48.02 21.33 27.69
CA MET A 162 -49.22 21.20 26.85
C MET A 162 -50.38 20.56 27.63
N VAL A 163 -51.43 21.33 27.91
CA VAL A 163 -52.63 20.84 28.62
C VAL A 163 -53.57 20.13 27.65
N ILE A 164 -53.92 18.87 27.95
CA ILE A 164 -54.88 18.08 27.16
C ILE A 164 -56.26 18.18 27.79
N ASP A 165 -56.98 19.24 27.44
CA ASP A 165 -58.31 19.57 27.96
C ASP A 165 -59.45 19.24 26.96
N ALA A 166 -60.65 19.76 27.23
CA ALA A 166 -61.82 19.62 26.38
C ALA A 166 -61.66 20.19 24.96
N SER A 167 -60.61 20.98 24.67
CA SER A 167 -60.32 21.48 23.32
C SER A 167 -59.87 20.40 22.33
N PHE A 168 -59.68 19.15 22.80
CA PHE A 168 -59.45 17.97 21.96
C PHE A 168 -60.72 17.14 21.72
N GLU A 169 -61.87 17.53 22.30
CA GLU A 169 -63.18 16.94 22.08
C GLU A 169 -63.16 15.39 22.21
N GLU A 170 -63.67 14.64 21.24
CA GLU A 170 -63.67 13.17 21.28
C GLU A 170 -62.27 12.53 21.21
N PHE A 171 -61.25 13.31 20.80
CA PHE A 171 -59.87 12.86 20.68
C PHE A 171 -59.03 13.12 21.94
N GLN A 172 -59.59 13.68 23.02
CA GLN A 172 -58.85 13.96 24.26
C GLN A 172 -58.06 12.75 24.78
N GLY A 173 -58.67 11.55 24.76
CA GLY A 173 -57.98 10.32 25.16
C GLY A 173 -56.81 9.93 24.24
N GLN A 174 -56.93 10.17 22.92
CA GLN A 174 -55.83 9.92 21.97
C GLN A 174 -54.71 10.95 22.12
N ALA A 175 -55.05 12.21 22.41
CA ALA A 175 -54.11 13.29 22.66
C ALA A 175 -53.32 13.06 23.96
N GLN A 176 -53.98 12.56 25.02
CA GLN A 176 -53.32 12.23 26.28
C GLN A 176 -52.36 11.05 26.12
N LEU A 177 -52.80 9.95 25.47
CA LEU A 177 -51.92 8.83 25.14
C LEU A 177 -50.71 9.27 24.30
N ALA A 178 -50.94 10.10 23.28
CA ALA A 178 -49.86 10.64 22.45
C ALA A 178 -48.86 11.49 23.25
N LYS A 179 -49.34 12.29 24.22
CA LYS A 179 -48.49 13.06 25.13
C LYS A 179 -47.65 12.15 26.02
N ASP A 180 -48.25 11.14 26.64
CA ASP A 180 -47.57 10.24 27.56
C ASP A 180 -46.50 9.39 26.83
N GLU A 181 -46.87 8.79 25.69
CA GLU A 181 -45.94 8.05 24.80
C GLU A 181 -44.77 8.92 24.31
N THR A 182 -45.04 10.20 24.02
CA THR A 182 -44.03 11.18 23.58
C THR A 182 -43.06 11.51 24.72
N LEU A 183 -43.58 11.79 25.93
CA LEU A 183 -42.75 12.11 27.09
C LEU A 183 -41.83 10.95 27.48
N ASP A 184 -42.34 9.73 27.45
CA ASP A 184 -41.51 8.56 27.75
C ASP A 184 -40.41 8.36 26.69
N LYS A 185 -40.71 8.57 25.39
CA LYS A 185 -39.70 8.56 24.32
C LYS A 185 -38.65 9.66 24.50
N LEU A 186 -39.08 10.88 24.83
CA LEU A 186 -38.18 12.02 25.01
C LEU A 186 -37.27 11.82 26.22
N ARG A 187 -37.77 11.24 27.32
CA ARG A 187 -36.97 10.85 28.49
C ARG A 187 -35.94 9.77 28.16
N GLU A 188 -36.31 8.80 27.32
CA GLU A 188 -35.37 7.80 26.78
C GLU A 188 -34.26 8.45 25.93
N ILE A 189 -34.64 9.33 24.99
CA ILE A 189 -33.69 10.08 24.14
C ILE A 189 -32.77 10.96 24.99
N HIS A 190 -33.30 11.63 26.02
CA HIS A 190 -32.51 12.43 26.97
C HIS A 190 -31.48 11.58 27.70
N ALA A 191 -31.88 10.43 28.27
CA ALA A 191 -30.96 9.53 28.94
C ALA A 191 -29.84 9.02 27.99
N GLN A 192 -30.20 8.67 26.75
CA GLN A 192 -29.23 8.30 25.72
C GLN A 192 -28.32 9.47 25.31
N ALA A 193 -28.81 10.71 25.30
CA ALA A 193 -28.00 11.90 25.01
C ALA A 193 -27.00 12.19 26.14
N VAL A 194 -27.44 12.13 27.40
CA VAL A 194 -26.57 12.31 28.59
C VAL A 194 -25.46 11.25 28.60
N ALA A 195 -25.81 9.97 28.39
CA ALA A 195 -24.82 8.89 28.34
C ALA A 195 -23.76 9.12 27.24
N ARG A 196 -24.17 9.59 26.05
CA ARG A 196 -23.25 9.91 24.94
C ARG A 196 -22.31 11.07 25.26
N GLU A 197 -22.81 12.13 25.91
CA GLU A 197 -21.98 13.27 26.33
C GLU A 197 -21.02 12.87 27.49
N GLU A 198 -21.47 12.05 28.45
CA GLU A 198 -20.60 11.50 29.50
C GLU A 198 -19.49 10.61 28.95
N GLU A 199 -19.81 9.71 28.01
CA GLU A 199 -18.82 8.87 27.32
C GLU A 199 -17.85 9.73 26.50
N ALA A 200 -18.33 10.73 25.77
CA ALA A 200 -17.49 11.66 25.02
C ALA A 200 -16.52 12.43 25.95
N ALA A 201 -17.00 12.89 27.12
CA ALA A 201 -16.18 13.56 28.12
C ALA A 201 -15.11 12.63 28.73
N ARG A 202 -15.46 11.37 29.05
CA ARG A 202 -14.50 10.36 29.53
C ARG A 202 -13.42 10.07 28.48
N MET A 203 -13.82 9.84 27.22
CA MET A 203 -12.89 9.59 26.11
C MET A 203 -12.01 10.81 25.81
N ALA A 204 -12.50 12.04 26.03
CA ALA A 204 -11.69 13.26 25.91
C ALA A 204 -10.64 13.35 27.03
N ALA A 205 -11.04 13.10 28.28
CA ALA A 205 -10.13 13.09 29.42
C ALA A 205 -9.04 12.01 29.29
N GLU A 206 -9.41 10.78 28.89
CA GLU A 206 -8.46 9.69 28.64
C GLU A 206 -7.44 10.04 27.55
N ARG A 207 -7.87 10.72 26.48
CA ARG A 207 -6.96 11.21 25.43
C ARG A 207 -6.00 12.29 25.95
N GLU A 208 -6.47 13.22 26.77
CA GLU A 208 -5.59 14.22 27.39
C GLU A 208 -4.57 13.57 28.34
N GLU A 209 -4.97 12.59 29.15
CA GLU A 209 -4.04 11.87 30.03
C GLU A 209 -3.01 11.06 29.22
N LEU A 210 -3.45 10.35 28.18
CA LEU A 210 -2.55 9.60 27.30
C LEU A 210 -1.54 10.51 26.59
N ASP A 211 -1.95 11.69 26.13
CA ASP A 211 -1.05 12.67 25.51
C ASP A 211 -0.11 13.35 26.51
N ARG A 212 -0.50 13.50 27.79
CA ARG A 212 0.44 13.91 28.87
C ARG A 212 1.48 12.82 29.11
N LEU A 213 1.06 11.57 29.28
CA LEU A 213 1.97 10.43 29.49
C LEU A 213 2.97 10.27 28.34
N ARG A 214 2.52 10.43 27.09
CA ARG A 214 3.41 10.44 25.91
C ARG A 214 4.44 11.56 25.93
N ARG A 215 4.09 12.76 26.40
CA ARG A 215 5.05 13.89 26.54
C ARG A 215 6.06 13.60 27.64
N GLU A 216 5.62 13.15 28.81
CA GLU A 216 6.52 12.75 29.90
C GLU A 216 7.44 11.60 29.52
N GLU A 217 6.95 10.63 28.74
CA GLU A 217 7.78 9.52 28.25
C GLU A 217 8.77 10.01 27.20
N ALA A 218 8.36 10.86 26.25
CA ALA A 218 9.27 11.47 25.28
C ALA A 218 10.34 12.33 25.95
N GLU A 219 9.99 13.09 26.99
CA GLU A 219 10.96 13.85 27.80
C GLU A 219 11.93 12.92 28.56
N ARG A 220 11.43 11.85 29.19
CA ARG A 220 12.28 10.84 29.84
C ARG A 220 13.20 10.12 28.86
N GLN A 221 12.71 9.77 27.67
CA GLN A 221 13.51 9.17 26.61
C GLN A 221 14.57 10.14 26.09
N ALA A 222 14.23 11.42 25.90
CA ALA A 222 15.18 12.47 25.50
C ALA A 222 16.26 12.71 26.56
N GLN A 223 15.89 12.77 27.84
CA GLN A 223 16.83 12.88 28.96
C GLN A 223 17.76 11.66 29.05
N ALA A 224 17.21 10.44 28.92
CA ALA A 224 18.01 9.21 28.94
C ALA A 224 18.95 9.12 27.72
N ALA A 225 18.52 9.55 26.53
CA ALA A 225 19.35 9.63 25.35
C ALA A 225 20.47 10.68 25.49
N ALA A 226 20.16 11.84 26.06
CA ALA A 226 21.15 12.89 26.34
C ALA A 226 22.19 12.43 27.37
N ALA A 227 21.76 11.77 28.46
CA ALA A 227 22.66 11.21 29.46
C ALA A 227 23.60 10.14 28.88
N ARG A 228 23.06 9.20 28.08
CA ARG A 228 23.88 8.20 27.35
C ARG A 228 24.87 8.86 26.39
N ALA A 229 24.46 9.89 25.66
CA ALA A 229 25.32 10.61 24.73
C ALA A 229 26.38 11.49 25.43
N GLU A 230 26.19 11.85 26.71
CA GLU A 230 27.22 12.48 27.54
C GLU A 230 28.18 11.42 28.10
N GLU A 231 27.67 10.31 28.62
CA GLU A 231 28.47 9.19 29.12
C GLU A 231 29.36 8.59 28.03
N GLU A 232 28.81 8.37 26.83
CA GLU A 232 29.56 7.91 25.65
C GLU A 232 30.67 8.91 25.26
N ARG A 233 30.39 10.22 25.32
CA ARG A 233 31.42 11.26 25.10
C ARG A 233 32.51 11.25 26.17
N ARG A 234 32.16 11.05 27.45
CA ARG A 234 33.15 10.92 28.54
C ARG A 234 34.02 9.68 28.35
N LEU A 235 33.41 8.53 28.06
CA LEU A 235 34.12 7.27 27.81
C LEU A 235 35.00 7.34 26.54
N ALA A 236 34.54 8.02 25.49
CA ALA A 236 35.33 8.26 24.29
C ALA A 236 36.55 9.15 24.57
N ALA A 237 36.36 10.26 25.30
CA ALA A 237 37.46 11.14 25.70
C ALA A 237 38.45 10.43 26.65
N GLU A 238 37.96 9.62 27.60
CA GLU A 238 38.81 8.82 28.47
C GLU A 238 39.63 7.81 27.66
N ARG A 239 39.00 7.06 26.74
CA ARG A 239 39.71 6.16 25.81
C ARG A 239 40.74 6.89 24.96
N GLU A 240 40.42 8.08 24.44
CA GLU A 240 41.38 8.89 23.68
C GLU A 240 42.58 9.29 24.55
N THR A 241 42.37 9.68 25.82
CA THR A 241 43.48 9.97 26.75
C THR A 241 44.30 8.72 27.11
N GLN A 242 43.67 7.57 27.34
CA GLN A 242 44.36 6.30 27.61
C GLN A 242 45.13 5.81 26.38
N GLU A 243 44.57 5.91 25.18
CA GLU A 243 45.28 5.60 23.93
C GLU A 243 46.45 6.56 23.69
N ALA A 244 46.30 7.86 23.97
CA ALA A 244 47.39 8.82 23.87
C ALA A 244 48.51 8.52 24.86
N GLN A 245 48.19 8.15 26.10
CA GLN A 245 49.15 7.69 27.11
C GLN A 245 49.88 6.42 26.66
N LEU A 246 49.15 5.38 26.25
CA LEU A 246 49.74 4.13 25.77
C LEU A 246 50.60 4.31 24.50
N ARG A 247 50.24 5.25 23.61
CA ARG A 247 51.06 5.62 22.46
C ARG A 247 52.34 6.34 22.90
N ALA A 248 52.24 7.31 23.83
CA ALA A 248 53.40 8.00 24.37
C ALA A 248 54.36 7.07 25.14
N GLU A 249 53.83 6.11 25.91
CA GLU A 249 54.62 5.08 26.58
C GLU A 249 55.33 4.15 25.58
N ARG A 250 54.63 3.69 24.53
CA ARG A 250 55.24 2.89 23.45
C ARG A 250 56.33 3.66 22.73
N GLU A 251 56.09 4.92 22.36
CA GLU A 251 57.12 5.77 21.74
C GLU A 251 58.32 6.00 22.67
N ALA A 252 58.11 6.19 23.98
CA ALA A 252 59.19 6.34 24.95
C ALA A 252 60.01 5.05 25.08
N HIS A 253 59.34 3.90 25.18
CA HIS A 253 59.97 2.58 25.25
C HIS A 253 60.71 2.19 23.96
N GLU A 254 60.14 2.51 22.78
CA GLU A 254 60.81 2.34 21.49
C GLU A 254 62.04 3.23 21.36
N ARG A 255 62.00 4.48 21.85
CA ARG A 255 63.18 5.37 21.91
C ARG A 255 64.25 4.84 22.87
N GLN A 256 63.86 4.28 24.02
CA GLN A 256 64.80 3.60 24.94
C GLN A 256 65.46 2.39 24.26
N LEU A 257 64.68 1.47 23.70
CA LEU A 257 65.20 0.32 22.96
C LEU A 257 66.07 0.71 21.76
N ALA A 258 65.74 1.80 21.07
CA ALA A 258 66.57 2.33 19.98
C ALA A 258 67.90 2.90 20.48
N SER A 259 67.89 3.59 21.63
CA SER A 259 69.11 4.09 22.28
C SER A 259 69.99 2.94 22.78
N GLU A 260 69.40 1.94 23.44
CA GLU A 260 70.10 0.74 23.91
C GLU A 260 70.70 -0.06 22.74
N ARG A 261 69.95 -0.22 21.63
CA ARG A 261 70.48 -0.86 20.42
C ARG A 261 71.60 -0.06 19.77
N ALA A 262 71.47 1.27 19.68
CA ALA A 262 72.53 2.12 19.15
C ALA A 262 73.81 2.08 20.01
N GLU A 263 73.66 1.97 21.34
CA GLU A 263 74.77 1.79 22.27
C GLU A 263 75.39 0.38 22.18
N ALA A 264 74.57 -0.68 22.10
CA ALA A 264 75.02 -2.05 21.88
C ALA A 264 75.75 -2.20 20.54
N ASP A 265 75.23 -1.61 19.46
CA ASP A 265 75.86 -1.59 18.14
C ASP A 265 77.19 -0.82 18.16
N ARG A 266 77.28 0.29 18.92
CA ARG A 266 78.52 1.04 19.11
C ARG A 266 79.58 0.17 19.80
N ILE A 267 79.21 -0.46 20.92
CA ILE A 267 80.10 -1.36 21.69
C ILE A 267 80.50 -2.59 20.85
N ALA A 268 79.58 -3.15 20.06
CA ALA A 268 79.87 -4.27 19.17
C ALA A 268 80.86 -3.88 18.05
N ARG A 269 80.69 -2.70 17.44
CA ARG A 269 81.63 -2.16 16.43
C ARG A 269 82.99 -1.86 17.03
N GLU A 270 83.05 -1.30 18.24
CA GLU A 270 84.31 -1.06 18.95
C GLU A 270 85.05 -2.38 19.26
N LYS A 271 84.33 -3.42 19.71
CA LYS A 271 84.91 -4.75 19.93
C LYS A 271 85.38 -5.42 18.65
N LEU A 272 84.58 -5.42 17.59
CA LEU A 272 84.96 -5.95 16.28
C LEU A 272 86.18 -5.23 15.70
N ALA A 273 86.26 -3.90 15.84
CA ALA A 273 87.42 -3.12 15.41
C ALA A 273 88.68 -3.44 16.24
N ALA A 274 88.54 -3.68 17.55
CA ALA A 274 89.64 -4.11 18.42
C ALA A 274 90.12 -5.53 18.07
N GLU A 275 89.21 -6.49 17.90
CA GLU A 275 89.53 -7.87 17.49
C GLU A 275 90.20 -7.90 16.11
N GLU A 276 89.71 -7.12 15.13
CA GLU A 276 90.37 -7.00 13.82
C GLU A 276 91.77 -6.37 13.93
N ALA A 277 91.97 -5.38 14.81
CA ALA A 277 93.27 -4.76 15.03
C ALA A 277 94.26 -5.73 15.69
N GLU A 278 93.84 -6.50 16.69
CA GLU A 278 94.66 -7.55 17.32
C GLU A 278 95.01 -8.66 16.31
N LEU A 279 94.04 -9.10 15.49
CA LEU A 279 94.28 -10.14 14.49
C LEU A 279 95.27 -9.68 13.40
N ARG A 280 95.24 -8.40 13.02
CA ARG A 280 96.23 -7.79 12.11
C ARG A 280 97.60 -7.73 12.76
N ALA A 281 97.70 -7.22 14.00
CA ALA A 281 98.96 -7.15 14.74
C ALA A 281 99.60 -8.54 14.95
N GLN A 282 98.81 -9.57 15.23
CA GLN A 282 99.29 -10.95 15.35
C GLN A 282 99.82 -11.49 14.01
N ARG A 283 99.14 -11.22 12.90
CA ARG A 283 99.60 -11.62 11.55
C ARG A 283 100.89 -10.92 11.16
N GLU A 284 100.99 -9.60 11.38
CA GLU A 284 102.20 -8.83 11.12
C GLU A 284 103.39 -9.31 11.97
N ALA A 285 103.15 -9.65 13.25
CA ALA A 285 104.17 -10.22 14.13
C ALA A 285 104.65 -11.60 13.64
N GLN A 286 103.73 -12.50 13.24
CA GLN A 286 104.08 -13.82 12.71
C GLN A 286 104.82 -13.72 11.36
N GLU A 287 104.44 -12.80 10.48
CA GLU A 287 105.18 -12.56 9.23
C GLU A 287 106.60 -12.02 9.50
N ALA A 288 106.76 -11.11 10.46
CA ALA A 288 108.06 -10.57 10.84
C ALA A 288 108.97 -11.65 11.47
N GLU A 289 108.42 -12.54 12.30
CA GLU A 289 109.15 -13.66 12.89
C GLU A 289 109.54 -14.71 11.84
N ALA A 290 108.63 -15.05 10.92
CA ALA A 290 108.90 -15.96 9.81
C ALA A 290 110.02 -15.45 8.89
N ARG A 291 110.04 -14.14 8.58
CA ARG A 291 111.13 -13.52 7.80
C ARG A 291 112.48 -13.62 8.53
N ARG A 292 112.52 -13.29 9.83
CA ARG A 292 113.75 -13.42 10.65
C ARG A 292 114.28 -14.87 10.69
N LEU A 293 113.39 -15.85 10.83
CA LEU A 293 113.79 -17.27 10.79
C LEU A 293 114.30 -17.72 9.41
N ALA A 294 113.73 -17.19 8.31
CA ALA A 294 114.19 -17.48 6.95
C ALA A 294 115.58 -16.87 6.68
N GLU A 295 115.79 -15.61 7.08
CA GLU A 295 117.08 -14.92 6.95
C GLU A 295 118.19 -15.61 7.78
N ALA A 296 117.88 -16.00 9.03
CA ALA A 296 118.82 -16.72 9.89
C ALA A 296 119.21 -18.10 9.32
N ARG A 297 118.26 -18.84 8.71
CA ARG A 297 118.54 -20.13 8.06
C ARG A 297 119.43 -19.96 6.82
N ALA A 298 119.15 -18.96 5.98
CA ALA A 298 119.96 -18.68 4.80
C ALA A 298 121.42 -18.29 5.14
N GLN A 299 121.62 -17.52 6.22
CA GLN A 299 122.97 -17.19 6.71
C GLN A 299 123.70 -18.43 7.24
N LEU A 300 123.02 -19.31 7.97
CA LEU A 300 123.61 -20.53 8.52
C LEU A 300 124.02 -21.52 7.41
N GLU A 301 123.19 -21.69 6.38
CA GLU A 301 123.53 -22.54 5.22
C GLU A 301 124.75 -22.02 4.44
N HIS A 302 124.89 -20.69 4.30
CA HIS A 302 126.04 -20.09 3.62
C HIS A 302 127.33 -20.34 4.40
N GLN A 303 127.31 -20.16 5.73
CA GLN A 303 128.46 -20.40 6.60
C GLN A 303 128.86 -21.89 6.63
N GLN A 304 127.90 -22.80 6.60
CA GLN A 304 128.17 -24.24 6.55
C GLN A 304 128.86 -24.66 5.24
N ARG A 305 128.43 -24.12 4.09
CA ARG A 305 129.06 -24.41 2.79
C ARG A 305 130.51 -23.91 2.71
N GLU A 306 130.78 -22.71 3.21
CA GLU A 306 132.15 -22.16 3.25
C GLU A 306 133.09 -22.99 4.15
N ALA A 307 132.60 -23.43 5.32
CA ALA A 307 133.35 -24.29 6.23
C ALA A 307 133.62 -25.69 5.64
N GLU A 308 132.68 -26.25 4.87
CA GLU A 308 132.86 -27.55 4.20
C GLU A 308 133.91 -27.49 3.08
N GLU A 309 133.92 -26.41 2.28
CA GLU A 309 134.94 -26.22 1.24
C GLU A 309 136.34 -26.03 1.82
N GLN A 310 136.48 -25.30 2.93
CA GLN A 310 137.76 -25.13 3.62
C GLN A 310 138.29 -26.47 4.14
N ARG A 311 137.46 -27.26 4.82
CA ARG A 311 137.85 -28.60 5.32
C ARG A 311 138.35 -29.52 4.21
N LYS A 312 137.63 -29.60 3.07
CA LYS A 312 138.03 -30.46 1.93
C LYS A 312 139.37 -30.05 1.31
N ARG A 313 139.73 -28.76 1.35
CA ARG A 313 141.04 -28.27 0.87
C ARG A 313 142.18 -28.62 1.83
N GLU A 314 141.97 -28.51 3.14
CA GLU A 314 142.97 -28.88 4.15
C GLU A 314 143.21 -30.40 4.20
N GLU A 315 142.15 -31.20 4.04
CA GLU A 315 142.23 -32.67 4.07
C GLU A 315 143.01 -33.22 2.87
N ALA A 316 142.79 -32.65 1.67
CA ALA A 316 143.57 -32.98 0.48
C ALA A 316 145.08 -32.65 0.62
N GLN A 317 145.42 -31.56 1.31
CA GLN A 317 146.82 -31.20 1.58
C GLN A 317 147.46 -32.15 2.60
N ARG A 318 146.73 -32.58 3.64
CA ARG A 318 147.22 -33.56 4.63
C ARG A 318 147.43 -34.95 4.01
N ALA A 319 146.54 -35.39 3.10
CA ALA A 319 146.69 -36.66 2.40
C ALA A 319 147.95 -36.72 1.53
N ALA A 320 148.28 -35.63 0.81
CA ALA A 320 149.50 -35.55 0.00
C ALA A 320 150.78 -35.56 0.86
N ALA A 321 150.77 -34.92 2.03
CA ALA A 321 151.90 -34.93 2.95
C ALA A 321 152.13 -36.31 3.61
N ALA A 322 151.06 -37.06 3.88
CA ALA A 322 151.15 -38.39 4.49
C ALA A 322 151.79 -39.43 3.55
N GLN A 323 151.48 -39.39 2.25
CA GLN A 323 152.04 -40.33 1.27
C GLN A 323 153.56 -40.17 1.09
N ALA A 324 154.07 -38.93 1.14
CA ALA A 324 155.50 -38.66 1.05
C ALA A 324 156.30 -39.16 2.27
N ALA A 325 155.65 -39.29 3.44
CA ALA A 325 156.29 -39.77 4.67
C ALA A 325 156.38 -41.30 4.75
N ASP A 326 155.35 -42.04 4.30
CA ASP A 326 155.34 -43.51 4.36
C ASP A 326 156.40 -44.14 3.42
N GLU A 327 156.67 -43.50 2.28
CA GLU A 327 157.67 -43.99 1.31
C GLU A 327 159.12 -43.82 1.84
N GLN A 328 159.39 -42.78 2.65
CA GLN A 328 160.68 -42.64 3.34
C GLN A 328 160.82 -43.64 4.51
N LEU A 329 159.73 -44.00 5.20
CA LEU A 329 159.77 -44.96 6.30
C LEU A 329 160.11 -46.39 5.83
N ARG A 330 159.57 -46.81 4.67
CA ARG A 330 159.85 -48.13 4.08
C ARG A 330 161.32 -48.30 3.66
N SER A 331 161.95 -47.22 3.22
CA SER A 331 163.40 -47.18 2.92
C SER A 331 164.26 -47.48 4.16
N ALA A 332 163.92 -46.86 5.31
CA ALA A 332 164.67 -47.03 6.56
C ALA A 332 164.50 -48.44 7.18
N ALA A 333 163.30 -49.03 7.09
CA ALA A 333 163.00 -50.35 7.66
C ALA A 333 163.86 -51.48 7.06
N HIS A 334 164.19 -51.40 5.76
CA HIS A 334 165.01 -52.42 5.08
C HIS A 334 166.48 -52.43 5.54
N LEU A 335 167.02 -51.28 5.97
CA LEU A 335 168.39 -51.17 6.51
C LEU A 335 168.51 -51.75 7.92
N LEU A 336 167.50 -51.54 8.77
CA LEU A 336 167.47 -52.07 10.15
C LEU A 336 167.37 -53.60 10.21
N LEU A 337 166.62 -54.22 9.29
CA LEU A 337 166.49 -55.68 9.21
C LEU A 337 167.81 -56.39 8.86
N ALA A 338 168.73 -55.69 8.17
CA ALA A 338 170.06 -56.21 7.84
C ALA A 338 171.01 -56.17 9.05
N ALA A 339 170.88 -55.18 9.93
CA ALA A 339 171.71 -55.04 11.13
C ALA A 339 171.36 -56.06 12.23
N CYS A 340 170.07 -56.25 12.53
CA CYS A 340 169.65 -57.14 13.62
C CYS A 340 169.95 -58.64 13.37
N LYS A 341 170.14 -59.07 12.12
CA LYS A 341 170.58 -60.45 11.81
C LYS A 341 172.05 -60.74 12.12
N ALA A 342 172.89 -59.71 12.32
CA ALA A 342 174.31 -59.90 12.61
C ALA A 342 174.62 -60.09 14.10
N ALA A 343 173.72 -59.69 15.01
CA ALA A 343 174.00 -59.54 16.44
C ALA A 343 173.62 -60.75 17.34
N LEU A 344 173.17 -61.87 16.75
CA LEU A 344 172.61 -63.02 17.48
C LEU A 344 173.47 -64.30 17.44
N ALA A 345 174.71 -64.22 16.96
CA ALA A 345 175.56 -65.38 16.65
C ALA A 345 176.76 -65.61 17.59
N GLU A 346 176.88 -64.86 18.69
CA GLU A 346 177.81 -65.13 19.80
C GLU A 346 177.01 -65.15 21.12
N GLY A 347 176.91 -66.31 21.78
CA GLY A 347 176.19 -66.49 23.07
C GLY A 347 176.89 -67.56 23.93
N PRO A 348 176.23 -68.23 24.89
CA PRO A 348 175.00 -67.91 25.64
C PRO A 348 175.35 -67.73 27.16
N ASP A 349 174.53 -67.86 28.22
CA ASP A 349 173.11 -68.20 28.45
C ASP A 349 172.65 -67.65 29.83
N MET A 350 171.39 -67.87 30.21
CA MET A 350 170.80 -67.86 31.57
C MET A 350 171.24 -66.77 32.57
N PHE A 351 170.40 -65.73 32.77
CA PHE A 351 169.80 -65.49 34.11
C PHE A 351 168.50 -64.64 34.07
N CYS A 352 167.54 -65.02 34.92
CA CYS A 352 166.35 -64.28 35.38
C CYS A 352 165.49 -63.45 34.37
N ALA A 353 164.46 -64.13 33.85
CA ALA A 353 163.31 -63.60 33.12
C ALA A 353 162.36 -62.67 33.93
N ALA A 354 162.87 -61.80 34.80
CA ALA A 354 162.09 -60.83 35.56
C ALA A 354 161.98 -59.45 34.87
N GLN A 355 162.97 -59.08 34.05
CA GLN A 355 162.97 -57.80 33.32
C GLN A 355 162.26 -57.84 31.95
N LEU A 356 161.98 -59.04 31.43
CA LEU A 356 161.22 -59.21 30.18
C LEU A 356 159.72 -58.89 30.33
N ARG A 357 159.20 -58.80 31.57
CA ARG A 357 157.79 -58.46 31.83
C ARG A 357 157.54 -56.95 31.92
N ALA A 358 158.49 -56.19 32.47
CA ALA A 358 158.38 -54.74 32.62
C ALA A 358 158.45 -53.95 31.30
N ALA A 359 158.99 -54.54 30.23
CA ALA A 359 159.03 -53.93 28.90
C ALA A 359 157.79 -54.22 28.04
N ILE A 360 156.97 -55.21 28.41
CA ILE A 360 155.75 -55.59 27.69
C ILE A 360 154.53 -54.85 28.28
N ASP A 361 154.41 -54.81 29.60
CA ASP A 361 153.31 -54.09 30.28
C ASP A 361 153.42 -52.55 30.11
N ALA A 362 154.55 -52.03 29.59
CA ALA A 362 154.73 -50.63 29.19
C ALA A 362 154.31 -50.33 27.74
N ALA A 363 154.05 -51.35 26.92
CA ALA A 363 153.51 -51.21 25.56
C ALA A 363 151.97 -51.27 25.52
N GLU A 364 151.33 -51.85 26.55
CA GLU A 364 149.87 -52.01 26.65
C GLU A 364 149.13 -50.82 27.29
N VAL A 365 149.81 -49.67 27.46
CA VAL A 365 149.16 -48.40 27.88
C VAL A 365 148.72 -47.55 26.68
N VAL A 366 148.98 -47.99 25.44
CA VAL A 366 148.37 -47.44 24.21
C VAL A 366 147.06 -48.18 23.87
N ASP A 367 146.21 -48.38 24.89
CA ASP A 367 144.83 -48.91 24.76
C ASP A 367 143.79 -47.94 25.36
N ALA A 368 144.12 -46.64 25.34
CA ALA A 368 143.19 -45.54 25.58
C ALA A 368 143.55 -44.35 24.67
N GLU A 369 142.54 -43.67 24.13
CA GLU A 369 142.66 -42.44 23.32
C GLU A 369 143.31 -42.55 21.92
N MET A 370 142.71 -43.36 21.04
CA MET A 370 142.59 -42.98 19.61
C MET A 370 141.12 -43.07 19.18
N PRO A 371 140.35 -41.98 19.31
CA PRO A 371 138.95 -41.96 18.94
C PRO A 371 138.77 -41.93 17.42
N LYS A 372 137.75 -42.66 16.93
CA LYS A 372 137.17 -42.38 15.62
C LYS A 372 136.56 -40.98 15.64
N ALA A 373 137.12 -40.06 14.85
CA ALA A 373 136.29 -39.05 14.21
C ALA A 373 135.49 -39.72 13.08
N ALA A 374 134.27 -39.25 12.85
CA ALA A 374 133.26 -39.91 12.01
C ALA A 374 133.58 -39.92 10.51
#